data_AF-A0A2X1KDS1-F1
#
_entry.id   AF-A0A2X1KDS1-F1
#
_cell.length_a   1.000
_cell.length_b   1.000
_cell.length_c   1.000
_cell.angle_alpha   90.00
_cell.angle_beta   90.00
_cell.angle_gamma   90.00
#
_symmetry.space_group_name_H-M   'P 1'
#
loop_
_entity.id
_entity.type
_entity.pdbx_description
1 polymer ?
#
loop_
_entity_poly.entity_id
_entity_poly.type
_entity_poly.pdbx_seq_one_letter_code
_entity_poly.pdbx_strand_id
1 'polypeptide(L)' 'MTNRISRLKTALFANTREISLERALLYTASHRQTEGEPGDIAPGESNSVYP' A
#
# COMPACT_ATOMS: atom_id res chain seq x y z
N MET A 1 -29.06 -4.55 0.78
CA MET A 1 -27.72 -4.95 0.30
C MET A 1 -27.89 -5.75 -1.00
N THR A 2 -27.12 -5.46 -2.05
CA THR A 2 -27.19 -6.25 -3.29
C THR A 2 -26.48 -7.61 -3.12
N ASN A 3 -26.80 -8.59 -3.96
CA ASN A 3 -26.14 -9.90 -3.95
C ASN A 3 -24.61 -9.79 -4.08
N ARG A 4 -24.14 -8.87 -4.95
CA ARG A 4 -22.70 -8.57 -5.14
C ARG A 4 -22.02 -8.11 -3.85
N ILE A 5 -22.62 -7.13 -3.13
CA ILE A 5 -22.05 -6.60 -1.88
C ILE A 5 -21.98 -7.70 -0.81
N SER A 6 -23.01 -8.55 -0.74
CA SER A 6 -23.06 -9.63 0.25
C SER A 6 -21.96 -10.66 0.00
N ARG A 7 -21.72 -11.05 -1.25
CA ARG A 7 -20.65 -11.98 -1.63
C ARG A 7 -19.25 -11.41 -1.32
N LEU A 8 -19.02 -10.14 -1.64
CA LEU A 8 -17.75 -9.47 -1.33
C LEU A 8 -17.49 -9.40 0.17
N LYS A 9 -18.52 -9.08 0.96
CA LYS A 9 -18.41 -9.04 2.42
C LYS A 9 -18.06 -10.40 2.99
N THR A 10 -18.74 -11.47 2.54
CA THR A 10 -18.43 -12.83 3.01
C THR A 10 -17.00 -13.23 2.65
N ALA A 11 -16.55 -12.96 1.43
CA ALA A 11 -15.18 -13.27 1.00
C ALA A 11 -14.11 -12.51 1.81
N LEU A 12 -14.37 -11.24 2.14
CA LEU A 12 -13.43 -10.39 2.90
C LEU A 12 -13.11 -10.93 4.30
N PHE A 13 -14.06 -11.64 4.93
CA PHE A 13 -13.92 -12.19 6.28
C PHE A 13 -13.80 -13.72 6.30
N ALA A 14 -13.71 -14.38 5.13
CA ALA A 14 -13.60 -15.83 5.05
C ALA A 14 -12.24 -16.38 5.52
N ASN A 15 -11.19 -15.55 5.42
CA ASN A 15 -9.83 -15.93 5.77
C ASN A 15 -9.27 -15.01 6.87
N THR A 16 -8.26 -15.49 7.58
CA THR A 16 -7.48 -14.66 8.51
C THR A 16 -6.81 -13.52 7.74
N ARG A 17 -6.81 -12.31 8.32
CA ARG A 17 -6.14 -11.16 7.70
C ARG A 17 -4.62 -11.38 7.68
N GLU A 18 -4.05 -11.20 6.49
CA GLU A 18 -2.61 -11.26 6.27
C GLU A 18 -2.03 -9.84 6.16
N ILE A 19 -0.79 -9.65 6.62
CA ILE A 19 -0.06 -8.40 6.48
C ILE A 19 0.88 -8.54 5.27
N SER A 20 0.67 -7.73 4.23
CA SER A 20 1.61 -7.64 3.11
C SER A 20 2.76 -6.68 3.44
N LEU A 21 3.99 -7.07 3.08
CA LEU A 21 5.19 -6.26 3.24
C LEU A 21 5.58 -5.49 1.96
N GLU A 22 4.81 -5.61 0.88
CA GLU A 22 5.15 -5.04 -0.43
C GLU A 22 5.50 -3.55 -0.35
N ARG A 23 4.65 -2.74 0.31
CA ARG A 23 4.87 -1.30 0.46
C ARG A 23 6.10 -0.98 1.32
N ALA A 24 6.35 -1.76 2.36
CA ALA A 24 7.50 -1.56 3.24
C ALA A 24 8.81 -1.84 2.48
N LEU A 25 8.85 -2.93 1.69
CA LEU A 25 10.00 -3.27 0.85
C LEU A 25 10.28 -2.20 -0.19
N LEU A 26 9.25 -1.72 -0.89
CA LEU A 26 9.37 -0.65 -1.88
C LEU A 26 9.88 0.66 -1.24
N TYR A 27 9.32 1.04 -0.10
CA TYR A 27 9.75 2.23 0.62
C TYR A 27 11.19 2.12 1.08
N THR A 28 11.60 0.99 1.68
CA THR A 28 12.98 0.79 2.11
C THR A 28 13.96 0.84 0.94
N ALA A 29 13.62 0.25 -0.20
CA ALA A 29 14.47 0.29 -1.38
C ALA A 29 14.63 1.73 -1.92
N SER A 30 13.53 2.48 -1.98
CA SER A 30 13.54 3.89 -2.37
C SER A 30 14.33 4.75 -1.38
N HIS A 31 14.13 4.55 -0.07
CA HIS A 31 14.81 5.31 0.97
C HIS A 31 16.33 5.18 0.89
N ARG A 32 16.84 3.94 0.72
CA ARG A 32 18.28 3.67 0.59
C ARG A 32 18.96 4.41 -0.55
N GLN A 33 18.21 4.76 -1.60
CA GLN A 33 18.75 5.47 -2.77
C GLN A 33 18.83 6.98 -2.56
N THR A 34 18.04 7.52 -1.62
CA THR A 34 17.91 8.95 -1.37
C THR A 34 18.46 9.36 -0.01
N GLU A 35 19.20 8.48 0.68
CA GLU A 35 19.81 8.78 1.99
C GLU A 35 20.81 9.93 1.86
N GLY A 36 20.58 11.04 2.58
CA GLY A 36 21.51 12.17 2.68
C GLY A 36 21.16 13.42 1.86
N GLU A 37 20.10 13.39 1.05
CA GLU A 37 19.62 14.58 0.33
C GLU A 37 18.87 15.55 1.27
N PRO A 38 19.04 16.89 1.13
CA PRO A 38 18.43 17.88 2.02
C PRO A 38 16.93 18.01 1.73
N GLY A 39 16.17 17.08 2.31
CA GLY A 39 14.73 16.97 2.18
C GLY A 39 14.29 15.57 2.55
N ASP A 40 13.91 15.35 3.81
CA ASP A 40 13.05 14.23 4.26
C ASP A 40 11.63 14.34 3.65
N ILE A 41 11.56 14.61 2.34
CA ILE A 41 10.45 14.25 1.48
C ILE A 41 11.11 13.91 0.13
N ALA A 42 11.17 12.62 -0.20
CA ALA A 42 11.32 12.16 -1.57
C ALA A 42 9.95 11.64 -2.06
N PRO A 43 9.03 12.49 -2.56
CA PRO A 43 7.83 12.06 -3.24
C PRO A 43 8.02 12.27 -4.76
N GLY A 44 9.16 11.86 -5.32
CA GLY A 44 9.39 11.90 -6.77
C GLY A 44 8.66 10.79 -7.53
N GLU A 45 8.27 9.73 -6.83
CA GLU A 45 7.24 8.79 -7.25
C GLU A 45 6.21 8.63 -6.13
N SER A 46 5.76 9.77 -5.56
CA SER A 46 4.42 9.76 -4.98
C SER A 46 3.52 9.19 -6.06
N ASN A 47 2.90 8.03 -5.80
CA ASN A 47 1.78 7.51 -6.57
C ASN A 47 0.96 8.72 -7.01
N SER A 48 1.04 9.05 -8.29
CA SER A 48 0.10 9.92 -8.93
C SER A 48 -1.25 9.42 -8.51
N VAL A 49 -1.90 10.20 -7.64
CA VAL A 49 -3.34 10.23 -7.51
C VAL A 49 -3.92 8.94 -6.90
N TYR A 50 -4.20 9.00 -5.60
CA TYR A 50 -5.40 8.33 -5.08
C TYR A 50 -6.57 8.63 -6.04
N PRO A 51 -7.34 7.64 -6.55
CA PRO A 51 -8.77 7.92 -6.72
C PRO A 51 -9.43 8.15 -5.36
#